data_AF-A0A100YW94-F1
#
_entry.id   AF-A0A100YW94-F1
#
_cell.length_a   1.000
_cell.length_b   1.000
_cell.length_c   1.000
_cell.angle_alpha   90.00
_cell.angle_beta   90.00
_cell.angle_gamma   90.00
#
_symmetry.space_group_name_H-M   'P 1'
#
loop_
_entity.id
_entity.type
_entity.pdbx_description
1 polymer ?
#
loop_
_entity_poly.entity_id
_entity_poly.type
_entity_poly.pdbx_seq_one_letter_code
_entity_poly.pdbx_strand_id
1 'polypeptide(L)'
;MAQLVEIKKVTVGPRDLDALVEIAPNAPLMTSEDIEATARVFHLMPELADHVCMGDSGRLFRDCMGHTELAHLLEHMTVELLARTNIAGDITCGRTYPVAGNERAFDVVFPCSDDVLVTSALSSAAWILQWAFTGGGEPKPDVEAIVDGIVGLVQSVSGPVDEGDEGAEQDAPIQEDVQDSTDDEPSASEEAPFAEESAPAEEPEDPMATASPESTLVSPALAPSDSSVTDDELDEPDDVAEEPAPEPQPEAAAQDDGDWDMANMPRPRPVR
;
A
#
# COMPACT_ATOMS: atom_id res chain seq x y z
N MET A 1 2.68 -7.34 18.68
CA MET A 1 1.46 -6.64 18.21
C MET A 1 1.21 -7.09 16.79
N ALA A 2 -0.06 -7.24 16.38
CA ALA A 2 -0.39 -7.54 14.98
C ALA A 2 -0.02 -6.34 14.09
N GLN A 3 0.41 -6.61 12.87
CA GLN A 3 0.75 -5.59 11.89
C GLN A 3 -0.54 -4.87 11.44
N LEU A 4 -0.55 -3.54 11.40
CA LEU A 4 -1.70 -2.69 11.05
C LEU A 4 -2.16 -2.92 9.61
N VAL A 5 -1.19 -2.98 8.69
CA VAL A 5 -1.38 -3.21 7.26
C VAL A 5 -0.60 -4.45 6.87
N GLU A 6 -1.28 -5.46 6.37
CA GLU A 6 -0.65 -6.66 5.83
C GLU A 6 -0.66 -6.61 4.29
N ILE A 7 0.51 -6.65 3.67
CA ILE A 7 0.62 -6.73 2.21
C ILE A 7 0.49 -8.20 1.83
N LYS A 8 -0.69 -8.61 1.35
CA LYS A 8 -1.04 -10.01 1.04
C LYS A 8 -0.42 -10.50 -0.26
N LYS A 9 -0.34 -9.62 -1.25
CA LYS A 9 0.16 -9.94 -2.59
C LYS A 9 0.71 -8.68 -3.24
N VAL A 10 1.80 -8.83 -3.97
CA VAL A 10 2.34 -7.80 -4.88
C VAL A 10 2.39 -8.38 -6.28
N THR A 11 1.89 -7.63 -7.26
CA THR A 11 1.97 -7.93 -8.68
C THR A 11 2.73 -6.81 -9.37
N VAL A 12 3.87 -7.14 -9.98
CA VAL A 12 4.69 -6.17 -10.73
C VAL A 12 4.31 -6.25 -12.20
N GLY A 13 3.74 -5.18 -12.71
CA GLY A 13 3.45 -4.96 -14.12
C GLY A 13 4.58 -4.21 -14.83
N PRO A 14 4.50 -4.05 -16.16
CA PRO A 14 5.51 -3.32 -16.93
C PRO A 14 5.49 -1.80 -16.71
N ARG A 15 4.42 -1.25 -16.10
CA ARG A 15 4.24 0.19 -15.88
C ARG A 15 3.67 0.53 -14.51
N ASP A 16 3.23 -0.47 -13.77
CA ASP A 16 2.57 -0.31 -12.51
C ASP A 16 2.91 -1.45 -11.55
N LEU A 17 2.78 -1.16 -10.27
CA LEU A 17 2.81 -2.15 -9.20
C LEU A 17 1.43 -2.12 -8.52
N ASP A 18 0.85 -3.30 -8.37
CA ASP A 18 -0.42 -3.54 -7.67
C ASP A 18 -0.15 -4.32 -6.39
N ALA A 19 -0.60 -3.82 -5.26
CA ALA A 19 -0.53 -4.50 -3.97
C ALA A 19 -1.91 -4.69 -3.36
N LEU A 20 -2.24 -5.96 -3.07
CA LEU A 20 -3.38 -6.30 -2.24
C LEU A 20 -2.97 -6.12 -0.78
N VAL A 21 -3.58 -5.14 -0.10
CA VAL A 21 -3.35 -4.84 1.31
C VAL A 21 -4.59 -5.17 2.14
N GLU A 22 -4.40 -5.67 3.36
CA GLU A 22 -5.48 -5.92 4.31
C GLU A 22 -5.21 -5.18 5.62
N ILE A 23 -6.20 -4.41 6.08
CA ILE A 23 -6.15 -3.69 7.36
C ILE A 23 -6.50 -4.66 8.49
N ALA A 24 -5.72 -4.63 9.56
CA ALA A 24 -5.90 -5.56 10.68
C ALA A 24 -7.34 -5.51 11.26
N PRO A 25 -7.91 -6.64 11.72
CA PRO A 25 -9.30 -6.71 12.21
C PRO A 25 -9.62 -5.75 13.37
N ASN A 26 -8.62 -5.45 14.21
CA ASN A 26 -8.78 -4.57 15.38
C ASN A 26 -8.28 -3.15 15.13
N ALA A 27 -7.86 -2.83 13.90
CA ALA A 27 -7.43 -1.50 13.52
C ALA A 27 -8.61 -0.65 13.04
N PRO A 28 -8.53 0.69 13.21
CA PRO A 28 -9.36 1.63 12.48
C PRO A 28 -9.35 1.33 10.97
N LEU A 29 -10.50 1.47 10.32
CA LEU A 29 -10.61 1.45 8.86
C LEU A 29 -10.58 2.86 8.28
N MET A 30 -11.02 3.85 9.05
CA MET A 30 -11.10 5.25 8.61
C MET A 30 -10.19 6.15 9.42
N THR A 31 -9.64 7.19 8.80
CA THR A 31 -8.82 8.21 9.47
C THR A 31 -9.57 8.95 10.59
N SER A 32 -10.90 9.02 10.50
CA SER A 32 -11.77 9.64 11.52
C SER A 32 -11.90 8.84 12.81
N GLU A 33 -11.59 7.54 12.80
CA GLU A 33 -11.77 6.66 13.97
C GLU A 33 -10.62 6.79 14.98
N ASP A 34 -9.46 7.29 14.57
CA ASP A 34 -8.35 7.69 15.45
C ASP A 34 -7.73 9.01 14.97
N ILE A 35 -8.30 10.11 15.45
CA ILE A 35 -7.90 11.47 15.06
C ILE A 35 -6.47 11.77 15.53
N GLU A 36 -6.04 11.22 16.67
CA GLU A 36 -4.69 11.46 17.18
C GLU A 36 -3.63 10.75 16.33
N ALA A 37 -3.87 9.50 15.96
CA ALA A 37 -3.00 8.76 15.04
C ALA A 37 -2.95 9.43 13.66
N THR A 38 -4.11 9.81 13.12
CA THR A 38 -4.20 10.57 11.86
C THR A 38 -3.41 11.88 11.93
N ALA A 39 -3.54 12.64 13.03
CA ALA A 39 -2.77 13.86 13.22
C ALA A 39 -1.25 13.59 13.26
N ARG A 40 -0.80 12.48 13.87
CA ARG A 40 0.63 12.10 13.86
C ARG A 40 1.16 11.92 12.44
N VAL A 41 0.38 11.33 11.54
CA VAL A 41 0.76 11.19 10.11
C VAL A 41 0.91 12.56 9.46
N PHE A 42 -0.06 13.47 9.60
CA PHE A 42 0.01 14.80 8.99
C PHE A 42 1.07 15.72 9.60
N HIS A 43 1.49 15.48 10.85
CA HIS A 43 2.65 16.16 11.42
C HIS A 43 3.98 15.65 10.86
N LEU A 44 4.04 14.40 10.38
CA LEU A 44 5.22 13.84 9.72
C LEU A 44 5.29 14.23 8.25
N MET A 45 4.15 14.22 7.56
CA MET A 45 4.03 14.45 6.12
C MET A 45 2.93 15.50 5.84
N PRO A 46 3.15 16.78 6.16
CA PRO A 46 2.15 17.83 5.96
C PRO A 46 1.79 18.06 4.48
N GLU A 47 2.72 17.76 3.56
CA GLU A 47 2.56 17.92 2.11
C GLU A 47 1.48 17.00 1.51
N LEU A 48 1.07 15.94 2.23
CA LEU A 48 -0.05 15.09 1.84
C LEU A 48 -1.32 15.89 1.53
N ALA A 49 -1.55 17.00 2.25
CA ALA A 49 -2.71 17.86 2.05
C ALA A 49 -2.81 18.48 0.64
N ASP A 50 -1.70 18.54 -0.09
CA ASP A 50 -1.60 19.12 -1.43
C ASP A 50 -1.63 18.10 -2.56
N HIS A 51 -1.69 16.79 -2.23
CA HIS A 51 -1.77 15.76 -3.24
C HIS A 51 -3.06 15.85 -4.04
N VAL A 52 -2.96 15.63 -5.35
CA VAL A 52 -4.14 15.44 -6.20
C VAL A 52 -4.83 14.15 -5.78
N CYS A 53 -6.10 14.26 -5.41
CA CYS A 53 -6.96 13.13 -5.07
C CYS A 53 -8.15 13.17 -6.01
N MET A 54 -8.40 12.08 -6.74
CA MET A 54 -9.52 11.96 -7.69
C MET A 54 -10.73 11.25 -7.08
N GLY A 55 -10.80 11.20 -5.74
CA GLY A 55 -11.95 10.66 -5.02
C GLY A 55 -13.15 11.61 -5.00
N ASP A 56 -14.25 11.17 -4.40
CA ASP A 56 -15.53 11.88 -4.46
C ASP A 56 -15.60 13.15 -3.60
N SER A 57 -14.66 13.35 -2.69
CA SER A 57 -14.71 14.47 -1.71
C SER A 57 -14.11 15.78 -2.21
N GLY A 58 -13.38 15.78 -3.33
CA GLY A 58 -12.70 16.98 -3.83
C GLY A 58 -11.58 16.67 -4.82
N ARG A 59 -10.74 17.67 -5.10
CA ARG A 59 -9.58 17.52 -6.03
C ARG A 59 -8.27 17.32 -5.30
N LEU A 60 -8.21 17.70 -4.03
CA LEU A 60 -7.02 17.60 -3.20
C LEU A 60 -7.27 16.64 -2.04
N PHE A 61 -6.24 15.96 -1.59
CA PHE A 61 -6.37 14.99 -0.50
C PHE A 61 -6.86 15.63 0.80
N ARG A 62 -6.54 16.91 1.06
CA ARG A 62 -7.11 17.67 2.20
C ARG A 62 -8.63 17.64 2.28
N ASP A 63 -9.32 17.44 1.16
CA ASP A 63 -10.77 17.45 1.08
C ASP A 63 -11.38 16.15 1.66
N CYS A 64 -10.63 15.04 1.69
CA CYS A 64 -11.04 13.76 2.31
C CYS A 64 -10.20 13.34 3.51
N MET A 65 -9.03 13.95 3.75
CA MET A 65 -8.02 13.41 4.69
C MET A 65 -8.53 13.16 6.12
N GLY A 66 -9.55 13.91 6.57
CA GLY A 66 -10.17 13.76 7.89
C GLY A 66 -11.18 12.61 8.00
N HIS A 67 -11.62 12.04 6.88
CA HIS A 67 -12.53 10.90 6.82
C HIS A 67 -12.33 10.13 5.50
N THR A 68 -11.31 9.29 5.47
CA THR A 68 -11.02 8.38 4.36
C THR A 68 -10.43 7.07 4.87
N GLU A 69 -10.46 6.03 4.06
CA GLU A 69 -9.93 4.72 4.35
C GLU A 69 -8.42 4.78 4.64
N LEU A 70 -7.95 3.99 5.60
CA LEU A 70 -6.51 3.89 5.89
C LEU A 70 -5.71 3.39 4.69
N ALA A 71 -6.30 2.56 3.83
CA ALA A 71 -5.68 2.13 2.58
C ALA A 71 -5.48 3.29 1.59
N HIS A 72 -6.42 4.22 1.52
CA HIS A 72 -6.30 5.43 0.68
C HIS A 72 -5.27 6.41 1.27
N LEU A 73 -5.21 6.55 2.59
CA LEU A 73 -4.11 7.28 3.23
C LEU A 73 -2.74 6.63 2.94
N LEU A 74 -2.65 5.30 3.01
CA LEU A 74 -1.43 4.55 2.68
C LEU A 74 -0.97 4.80 1.24
N GLU A 75 -1.89 4.85 0.28
CA GLU A 75 -1.60 5.22 -1.11
C GLU A 75 -0.95 6.60 -1.16
N HIS A 76 -1.57 7.62 -0.57
CA HIS A 76 -1.05 8.98 -0.57
C HIS A 76 0.31 9.11 0.14
N MET A 77 0.50 8.40 1.26
CA MET A 77 1.81 8.32 1.95
C MET A 77 2.88 7.70 1.07
N THR A 78 2.53 6.66 0.31
CA THR A 78 3.47 6.02 -0.62
C THR A 78 3.82 6.98 -1.76
N VAL A 79 2.84 7.66 -2.35
CA VAL A 79 3.06 8.69 -3.38
C VAL A 79 3.95 9.82 -2.85
N GLU A 80 3.80 10.21 -1.58
CA GLU A 80 4.61 11.28 -0.98
C GLU A 80 6.08 10.87 -0.87
N LEU A 81 6.33 9.66 -0.38
CA LEU A 81 7.69 9.12 -0.33
C LEU A 81 8.31 9.00 -1.72
N LEU A 82 7.53 8.54 -2.71
CA LEU A 82 7.95 8.49 -4.12
C LEU A 82 8.32 9.88 -4.64
N ALA A 83 7.47 10.88 -4.41
CA ALA A 83 7.70 12.26 -4.86
C ALA A 83 8.99 12.84 -4.26
N ARG A 84 9.25 12.61 -2.97
CA ARG A 84 10.48 13.09 -2.30
C ARG A 84 11.77 12.43 -2.82
N THR A 85 11.70 11.23 -3.37
CA THR A 85 12.90 10.58 -3.94
C THR A 85 13.45 11.30 -5.17
N ASN A 86 12.64 12.10 -5.86
CA ASN A 86 12.97 12.78 -7.10
C ASN A 86 13.46 11.86 -8.24
N ILE A 87 13.27 10.54 -8.12
CA ILE A 87 13.61 9.52 -9.13
C ILE A 87 12.38 8.73 -9.59
N ALA A 88 11.21 8.99 -9.01
CA ALA A 88 9.94 8.32 -9.35
C ALA A 88 9.29 8.80 -10.66
N GLY A 89 9.85 9.82 -11.33
CA GLY A 89 9.27 10.41 -12.54
C GLY A 89 8.02 11.25 -12.26
N ASP A 90 7.09 11.30 -13.23
CA ASP A 90 5.89 12.16 -13.19
C ASP A 90 4.70 11.52 -12.42
N ILE A 91 4.99 10.70 -11.40
CA ILE A 91 3.93 10.06 -10.60
C ILE A 91 3.28 11.10 -9.70
N THR A 92 1.99 11.30 -9.90
CA THR A 92 1.20 12.32 -9.19
C THR A 92 0.07 11.74 -8.36
N CYS A 93 -0.32 10.49 -8.59
CA CYS A 93 -1.38 9.79 -7.86
C CYS A 93 -1.24 8.26 -7.97
N GLY A 94 -1.74 7.54 -6.97
CA GLY A 94 -2.02 6.11 -7.06
C GLY A 94 -3.50 5.87 -7.34
N ARG A 95 -3.96 4.64 -7.11
CA ARG A 95 -5.37 4.26 -7.12
C ARG A 95 -5.64 3.23 -6.03
N THR A 96 -6.71 3.42 -5.27
CA THR A 96 -7.15 2.50 -4.22
C THR A 96 -8.52 1.95 -4.57
N TYR A 97 -8.67 0.62 -4.53
CA TYR A 97 -9.93 -0.06 -4.82
C TYR A 97 -10.31 -1.01 -3.70
N PRO A 98 -11.56 -0.98 -3.18
CA PRO A 98 -12.01 -1.97 -2.21
C PRO A 98 -12.17 -3.34 -2.87
N VAL A 99 -11.82 -4.40 -2.14
CA VAL A 99 -11.94 -5.79 -2.61
C VAL A 99 -13.32 -6.34 -2.27
N ALA A 100 -14.03 -6.82 -3.27
CA ALA A 100 -15.38 -7.36 -3.09
C ALA A 100 -15.38 -8.56 -2.12
N GLY A 101 -16.23 -8.49 -1.09
CA GLY A 101 -16.36 -9.56 -0.09
C GLY A 101 -15.37 -9.47 1.09
N ASN A 102 -14.47 -8.50 1.11
CA ASN A 102 -13.61 -8.20 2.25
C ASN A 102 -13.50 -6.69 2.46
N GLU A 103 -14.24 -6.16 3.43
CA GLU A 103 -14.28 -4.71 3.75
C GLU A 103 -12.95 -4.13 4.23
N ARG A 104 -11.98 -4.98 4.58
CA ARG A 104 -10.66 -4.57 5.07
C ARG A 104 -9.56 -4.72 4.03
N ALA A 105 -9.87 -5.32 2.89
CA ALA A 105 -8.90 -5.55 1.82
C ALA A 105 -9.09 -4.54 0.68
N PHE A 106 -7.96 -4.05 0.19
CA PHE A 106 -7.89 -3.04 -0.85
C PHE A 106 -6.77 -3.38 -1.83
N ASP A 107 -7.01 -3.18 -3.12
CA ASP A 107 -5.95 -3.15 -4.13
C ASP A 107 -5.44 -1.71 -4.24
N VAL A 108 -4.15 -1.50 -3.97
CA VAL A 108 -3.47 -0.20 -4.12
C VAL A 108 -2.48 -0.27 -5.28
N VAL A 109 -2.63 0.64 -6.24
CA VAL A 109 -1.93 0.60 -7.53
C VAL A 109 -1.10 1.86 -7.73
N PHE A 110 0.17 1.70 -8.06
CA PHE A 110 1.11 2.80 -8.30
C PHE A 110 1.64 2.75 -9.74
N PRO A 111 1.48 3.81 -10.54
CA PRO A 111 1.96 3.87 -11.92
C PRO A 111 3.47 4.19 -12.00
N CYS A 112 4.30 3.36 -11.34
CA CYS A 112 5.76 3.42 -11.44
C CYS A 112 6.29 2.15 -12.08
N SER A 113 7.29 2.29 -12.94
CA SER A 113 8.00 1.16 -13.53
C SER A 113 9.14 0.63 -12.65
N ASP A 114 9.60 1.38 -11.66
CA ASP A 114 10.66 0.96 -10.74
C ASP A 114 10.03 0.26 -9.52
N ASP A 115 10.10 -1.07 -9.52
CA ASP A 115 9.47 -1.94 -8.53
C ASP A 115 10.20 -1.90 -7.18
N VAL A 116 11.54 -1.75 -7.18
CA VAL A 116 12.32 -1.55 -5.96
C VAL A 116 11.91 -0.25 -5.28
N LEU A 117 11.80 0.83 -6.06
CA LEU A 117 11.40 2.14 -5.57
C LEU A 117 9.99 2.10 -4.95
N VAL A 118 8.99 1.57 -5.66
CA VAL A 118 7.62 1.50 -5.13
C VAL A 118 7.51 0.56 -3.94
N THR A 119 8.11 -0.63 -4.00
CA THR A 119 8.01 -1.58 -2.90
C THR A 119 8.66 -1.02 -1.63
N SER A 120 9.77 -0.29 -1.77
CA SER A 120 10.45 0.36 -0.64
C SER A 120 9.63 1.51 -0.06
N ALA A 121 9.03 2.34 -0.92
CA ALA A 121 8.13 3.41 -0.50
C ALA A 121 6.87 2.86 0.19
N LEU A 122 6.21 1.86 -0.40
CA LEU A 122 4.99 1.24 0.16
C LEU A 122 5.27 0.58 1.52
N SER A 123 6.36 -0.17 1.63
CA SER A 123 6.79 -0.80 2.87
C SER A 123 7.08 0.24 3.95
N SER A 124 7.77 1.33 3.59
CA SER A 124 8.07 2.45 4.49
C SER A 124 6.81 3.18 4.92
N ALA A 125 5.88 3.45 4.01
CA ALA A 125 4.59 4.06 4.32
C ALA A 125 3.76 3.18 5.28
N ALA A 126 3.72 1.87 5.05
CA ALA A 126 3.05 0.92 5.94
C ALA A 126 3.67 0.92 7.34
N TRP A 127 5.00 1.03 7.45
CA TRP A 127 5.69 1.14 8.73
C TRP A 127 5.39 2.47 9.46
N ILE A 128 5.37 3.60 8.75
CA ILE A 128 5.03 4.90 9.32
C ILE A 128 3.57 4.93 9.80
N LEU A 129 2.66 4.36 9.02
CA LEU A 129 1.25 4.26 9.37
C LEU A 129 1.08 3.36 10.60
N GLN A 130 1.78 2.23 10.64
CA GLN A 130 1.84 1.35 11.81
C GLN A 130 2.32 2.11 13.05
N TRP A 131 3.39 2.89 12.96
CA TRP A 131 3.91 3.71 14.05
C TRP A 131 2.86 4.70 14.57
N ALA A 132 2.19 5.42 13.66
CA ALA A 132 1.19 6.42 14.02
C ALA A 132 -0.01 5.82 14.77
N PHE A 133 -0.52 4.68 14.29
CA PHE A 133 -1.70 3.99 14.82
C PHE A 133 -1.40 2.99 15.95
N THR A 134 -0.14 2.90 16.41
CA THR A 134 0.22 2.17 17.65
C THR A 134 0.74 3.08 18.75
N GLY A 135 0.41 4.37 18.68
CA GLY A 135 0.66 5.34 19.73
C GLY A 135 1.89 6.24 19.52
N GLY A 136 2.64 6.06 18.42
CA GLY A 136 3.71 6.97 18.02
C GLY A 136 4.89 7.04 18.99
N GLY A 137 5.36 5.88 19.48
CA GLY A 137 6.51 5.79 20.40
C GLY A 137 7.87 6.08 19.74
N GLU A 138 8.96 5.93 20.49
CA GLU A 138 10.31 6.04 19.93
C GLU A 138 10.77 4.71 19.29
N PRO A 139 11.53 4.74 18.18
CA PRO A 139 11.97 5.93 17.46
C PRO A 139 10.86 6.52 16.59
N LYS A 140 10.74 7.86 16.59
CA LYS A 140 9.91 8.58 15.61
C LYS A 140 10.46 8.40 14.19
N PRO A 141 9.61 8.15 13.17
CA PRO A 141 10.01 8.15 11.77
C PRO A 141 10.70 9.45 11.36
N ASP A 142 11.84 9.31 10.69
CA ASP A 142 12.53 10.40 10.00
C ASP A 142 12.28 10.22 8.50
N VAL A 143 11.37 11.03 7.94
CA VAL A 143 10.92 10.91 6.54
C VAL A 143 12.08 11.15 5.57
N GLU A 144 12.97 12.10 5.87
CA GLU A 144 14.11 12.40 5.00
C GLU A 144 15.12 11.24 5.01
N ALA A 145 15.44 10.70 6.18
CA ALA A 145 16.32 9.53 6.27
C ALA A 145 15.74 8.28 5.58
N ILE A 146 14.41 8.12 5.62
CA ILE A 146 13.70 7.05 4.91
C ILE A 146 13.83 7.24 3.40
N VAL A 147 13.61 8.46 2.90
CA VAL A 147 13.76 8.80 1.47
C VAL A 147 15.20 8.56 1.01
N ASP A 148 16.20 9.01 1.76
CA ASP A 148 17.61 8.75 1.49
C ASP A 148 17.92 7.25 1.44
N GLY A 149 17.35 6.49 2.38
CA GLY A 149 17.49 5.03 2.42
C GLY A 149 16.87 4.34 1.20
N ILE A 150 15.70 4.79 0.74
CA ILE A 150 15.04 4.28 -0.47
C ILE A 150 15.91 4.57 -1.70
N VAL A 151 16.39 5.81 -1.86
CA VAL A 151 17.25 6.20 -2.99
C VAL A 151 18.54 5.37 -3.00
N GLY A 152 19.19 5.21 -1.84
CA GLY A 152 20.39 4.39 -1.72
C GLY A 152 20.15 2.91 -2.05
N LEU A 153 18.99 2.37 -1.66
CA LEU A 153 18.60 1.00 -2.00
C LEU A 153 18.43 0.83 -3.52
N VAL A 154 17.68 1.73 -4.18
CA VAL A 154 17.49 1.69 -5.64
C VAL A 154 18.84 1.75 -6.36
N GLN A 155 19.71 2.70 -6.00
CA GLN A 155 21.05 2.84 -6.57
C GLN A 155 21.91 1.57 -6.39
N SER A 156 21.78 0.88 -5.26
CA SER A 156 22.53 -0.36 -5.02
C SER A 156 22.09 -1.51 -5.92
N VAL A 157 20.82 -1.54 -6.34
CA VAL A 157 20.26 -2.58 -7.22
C VAL A 157 20.48 -2.25 -8.70
N SER A 158 20.35 -0.97 -9.08
CA SER A 158 20.53 -0.53 -10.47
C SER A 158 21.98 -0.65 -10.97
N GLY A 159 22.95 -0.89 -10.09
CA GLY A 159 24.37 -0.92 -10.42
C GLY A 159 24.93 0.48 -10.70
N PRO A 160 26.26 0.63 -10.88
CA PRO A 160 26.79 1.88 -11.40
C PRO A 160 26.17 2.12 -12.76
N VAL A 161 25.44 3.24 -12.90
CA VAL A 161 25.22 3.83 -14.22
C VAL A 161 26.62 4.06 -14.79
N ASP A 162 26.99 3.22 -15.75
CA ASP A 162 28.14 3.48 -16.61
C ASP A 162 27.79 4.77 -17.35
N GLU A 163 28.16 5.91 -16.76
CA GLU A 163 28.26 7.18 -17.46
C GLU A 163 29.24 6.91 -18.58
N GLY A 164 28.69 6.55 -19.74
CA GLY A 164 29.42 5.91 -20.81
C GLY A 164 30.75 6.58 -21.04
N ASP A 165 31.77 5.74 -21.12
CA ASP A 165 32.91 5.89 -22.03
C ASP A 165 32.53 6.83 -23.18
N GLU A 166 32.84 8.12 -23.03
CA GLU A 166 32.93 9.04 -24.14
C GLU A 166 34.04 8.47 -25.00
N GLY A 167 33.63 7.68 -26.00
CA GLY A 167 34.48 6.82 -26.80
C GLY A 167 35.82 7.46 -27.07
N ALA A 168 36.83 6.99 -26.34
CA ALA A 168 38.20 7.17 -26.75
C ALA A 168 38.35 6.34 -28.03
N GLU A 169 38.14 6.99 -29.18
CA GLU A 169 38.54 6.47 -30.49
C GLU A 169 40.03 6.13 -30.42
N GLN A 170 40.33 4.89 -30.04
CA GLN A 170 41.67 4.33 -30.11
C GLN A 170 41.95 4.01 -31.57
N ASP A 171 42.50 5.01 -32.26
CA ASP A 171 43.12 4.86 -33.56
C ASP A 171 44.44 4.07 -33.37
N ALA A 172 44.35 2.74 -33.40
CA ALA A 172 45.50 1.85 -33.32
C ALA A 172 46.03 1.55 -34.74
N PRO A 173 47.26 1.96 -35.11
CA PRO A 173 47.86 1.53 -36.35
C PRO A 173 48.49 0.14 -36.20
N ILE A 174 48.23 -0.67 -37.21
CA ILE A 174 48.75 -2.01 -37.44
C ILE A 174 50.26 -1.90 -37.73
N GLN A 175 51.10 -2.64 -37.01
CA GLN A 175 52.48 -2.93 -37.44
C GLN A 175 52.80 -4.41 -37.22
N GLU A 176 53.10 -5.10 -38.34
CA GLU A 176 53.80 -6.39 -38.39
C GLU A 176 55.28 -6.19 -38.05
N ASP A 177 55.90 -7.09 -37.26
CA ASP A 177 56.99 -7.98 -37.72
C ASP A 177 57.67 -8.83 -36.61
N VAL A 178 57.88 -10.12 -36.95
CA VAL A 178 59.00 -11.05 -36.67
C VAL A 178 59.30 -11.62 -35.25
N GLN A 179 59.03 -12.95 -35.14
CA GLN A 179 59.76 -14.10 -34.56
C GLN A 179 60.84 -13.90 -33.45
N ASP A 180 60.78 -14.71 -32.38
CA ASP A 180 61.49 -16.01 -32.26
C ASP A 180 61.21 -16.72 -30.89
N SER A 181 61.38 -18.03 -30.95
CA SER A 181 61.23 -19.20 -30.07
C SER A 181 61.74 -19.11 -28.61
N THR A 182 61.10 -19.83 -27.66
CA THR A 182 61.55 -21.14 -27.10
C THR A 182 60.78 -21.53 -25.82
N ASP A 183 60.51 -22.84 -25.70
CA ASP A 183 60.19 -23.72 -24.55
C ASP A 183 59.96 -23.16 -23.13
N ASP A 184 58.89 -23.61 -22.45
CA ASP A 184 58.96 -24.71 -21.44
C ASP A 184 57.53 -25.02 -20.90
N GLU A 185 57.12 -26.29 -20.92
CA GLU A 185 55.93 -26.86 -20.25
C GLU A 185 56.26 -27.18 -18.76
N PRO A 186 55.36 -27.79 -17.94
CA PRO A 186 54.05 -27.35 -17.49
C PRO A 186 54.00 -27.33 -15.94
N SER A 187 53.04 -26.62 -15.33
CA SER A 187 52.76 -26.80 -13.90
C SER A 187 51.35 -27.32 -13.68
N ALA A 188 51.30 -28.62 -13.39
CA ALA A 188 50.14 -29.34 -12.89
C ALA A 188 49.80 -28.91 -11.45
N SER A 189 48.50 -28.84 -11.15
CA SER A 189 47.90 -28.97 -9.81
C SER A 189 46.44 -29.33 -10.06
N GLU A 190 46.16 -30.61 -10.34
CA GLU A 190 45.57 -31.54 -9.35
C GLU A 190 44.18 -31.09 -8.89
N GLU A 191 43.18 -31.38 -9.72
CA GLU A 191 41.81 -31.61 -9.25
C GLU A 191 41.78 -32.87 -8.39
N ALA A 192 41.17 -32.77 -7.21
CA ALA A 192 40.81 -33.91 -6.37
C ALA A 192 39.30 -33.87 -6.07
N PRO A 193 38.67 -35.05 -5.95
CA PRO A 193 37.27 -35.25 -6.32
C PRO A 193 36.27 -34.92 -5.22
N PHE A 194 35.09 -34.51 -5.68
CA PHE A 194 33.85 -34.40 -4.93
C PHE A 194 33.48 -35.78 -4.34
N ALA A 195 33.46 -35.88 -3.01
CA ALA A 195 32.87 -37.02 -2.30
C ALA A 195 31.41 -36.72 -2.00
N GLU A 196 30.52 -37.56 -2.52
CA GLU A 196 29.13 -37.67 -2.06
C GLU A 196 29.10 -38.03 -0.57
N GLU A 197 28.28 -37.34 0.21
CA GLU A 197 27.59 -37.99 1.32
C GLU A 197 26.15 -37.46 1.42
N SER A 198 25.23 -38.42 1.33
CA SER A 198 23.79 -38.28 1.38
C SER A 198 23.31 -37.77 2.74
N ALA A 199 22.32 -36.85 2.73
CA ALA A 199 21.49 -36.54 3.88
C ALA A 199 20.04 -36.96 3.58
N PRO A 200 19.41 -37.81 4.40
CA PRO A 200 18.05 -38.27 4.17
C PRO A 200 16.99 -37.23 4.55
N ALA A 201 15.87 -37.31 3.82
CA ALA A 201 14.65 -36.54 3.99
C ALA A 201 13.94 -36.82 5.32
N GLU A 202 13.40 -35.77 5.94
CA GLU A 202 12.33 -35.87 6.93
C GLU A 202 11.10 -35.08 6.46
N GLU A 203 9.98 -35.78 6.43
CA GLU A 203 8.60 -35.35 6.20
C GLU A 203 7.73 -36.31 7.04
N PRO A 204 6.48 -35.97 7.38
CA PRO A 204 6.05 -35.04 8.43
C PRO A 204 5.27 -35.78 9.54
N GLU A 205 5.21 -35.20 10.74
CA GLU A 205 4.42 -35.76 11.85
C GLU A 205 3.23 -34.85 12.19
N ASP A 206 2.02 -35.38 11.97
CA ASP A 206 0.72 -34.80 12.33
C ASP A 206 0.10 -35.65 13.48
N PRO A 207 -0.98 -35.24 14.17
CA PRO A 207 -0.89 -34.61 15.48
C PRO A 207 -1.49 -35.49 16.59
N MET A 208 -0.96 -35.38 17.81
CA MET A 208 -1.58 -36.01 18.99
C MET A 208 -2.61 -35.09 19.66
N ALA A 209 -3.83 -35.63 19.73
CA ALA A 209 -4.98 -35.13 20.45
C ALA A 209 -4.68 -34.81 21.93
N THR A 210 -5.15 -33.66 22.40
CA THR A 210 -5.35 -33.40 23.83
C THR A 210 -6.77 -32.91 24.09
N ALA A 211 -7.27 -33.40 25.23
CA ALA A 211 -8.67 -33.50 25.58
C ALA A 211 -9.31 -32.16 25.97
N SER A 212 -10.58 -32.02 25.58
CA SER A 212 -11.55 -31.02 26.01
C SER A 212 -12.20 -31.44 27.34
N PRO A 213 -12.47 -30.51 28.27
CA PRO A 213 -13.50 -30.71 29.28
C PRO A 213 -14.70 -29.76 29.11
N GLU A 214 -15.87 -30.41 29.01
CA GLU A 214 -17.18 -30.05 29.57
C GLU A 214 -17.74 -28.64 29.32
N SER A 215 -18.71 -28.57 28.40
CA SER A 215 -19.74 -27.51 28.38
C SER A 215 -21.12 -28.17 28.48
N THR A 216 -21.73 -28.04 29.64
CA THR A 216 -23.02 -28.61 30.00
C THR A 216 -24.15 -27.75 29.42
N LEU A 217 -24.83 -28.27 28.39
CA LEU A 217 -26.12 -27.76 27.93
C LEU A 217 -27.25 -28.45 28.70
N VAL A 218 -28.01 -27.68 29.48
CA VAL A 218 -29.36 -28.07 29.90
C VAL A 218 -30.27 -26.86 29.79
N SER A 219 -31.16 -26.89 28.79
CA SER A 219 -32.40 -26.09 28.77
C SER A 219 -33.34 -26.55 29.88
N PRO A 220 -34.31 -25.72 30.28
CA PRO A 220 -35.67 -26.10 29.90
C PRO A 220 -36.56 -24.93 29.47
N ALA A 221 -37.44 -25.24 28.51
CA ALA A 221 -38.67 -24.49 28.26
C ALA A 221 -39.82 -25.15 29.06
N LEU A 222 -40.70 -24.34 29.66
CA LEU A 222 -42.18 -24.46 29.67
C LEU A 222 -42.81 -23.54 30.72
N ALA A 223 -43.68 -22.63 30.24
CA ALA A 223 -44.69 -21.92 31.02
C ALA A 223 -45.84 -22.88 31.45
N PRO A 224 -46.76 -22.50 32.37
CA PRO A 224 -47.90 -21.67 31.96
C PRO A 224 -48.49 -20.70 33.02
N SER A 225 -49.20 -19.69 32.48
CA SER A 225 -50.43 -19.02 32.95
C SER A 225 -50.56 -18.48 34.38
N ASP A 226 -50.78 -17.16 34.50
CA ASP A 226 -51.99 -16.65 35.14
C ASP A 226 -52.41 -15.29 34.57
N SER A 227 -53.73 -15.09 34.54
CA SER A 227 -54.46 -13.96 33.97
C SER A 227 -54.64 -12.85 35.00
N SER A 228 -54.61 -11.59 34.57
CA SER A 228 -55.56 -10.58 35.07
C SER A 228 -55.59 -9.35 34.17
N VAL A 229 -56.82 -8.93 33.92
CA VAL A 229 -57.30 -7.85 33.05
C VAL A 229 -57.44 -6.57 33.87
N THR A 230 -57.09 -5.43 33.27
CA THR A 230 -57.64 -4.05 33.44
C THR A 230 -56.81 -3.17 32.49
N ASP A 231 -57.28 -2.69 31.34
CA ASP A 231 -58.35 -1.71 31.04
C ASP A 231 -58.18 -0.37 31.76
N ASP A 232 -57.81 0.65 30.98
CA ASP A 232 -57.90 2.12 31.12
C ASP A 232 -56.69 2.73 30.37
N GLU A 233 -56.71 3.79 29.58
CA GLU A 233 -57.73 4.59 28.91
C GLU A 233 -56.92 5.40 27.87
N LEU A 234 -57.49 5.63 26.69
CA LEU A 234 -56.88 6.38 25.58
C LEU A 234 -56.91 7.88 25.89
N ASP A 235 -55.80 8.59 25.70
CA ASP A 235 -55.79 10.05 25.58
C ASP A 235 -55.16 10.41 24.21
N GLU A 236 -56.02 10.90 23.31
CA GLU A 236 -55.66 11.49 22.02
C GLU A 236 -55.23 12.96 22.24
N PRO A 237 -54.25 13.45 21.48
CA PRO A 237 -54.35 14.82 21.01
C PRO A 237 -54.60 14.87 19.50
N ASP A 238 -55.77 15.42 19.20
CA ASP A 238 -56.20 15.98 17.92
C ASP A 238 -55.31 17.18 17.58
N ASP A 239 -54.56 17.12 16.48
CA ASP A 239 -54.12 18.33 15.77
C ASP A 239 -53.91 18.01 14.28
N VAL A 240 -54.88 18.46 13.49
CA VAL A 240 -54.90 18.42 12.03
C VAL A 240 -54.08 19.60 11.51
N ALA A 241 -52.97 19.33 10.83
CA ALA A 241 -52.28 20.33 10.00
C ALA A 241 -51.57 19.70 8.79
N GLU A 242 -52.27 19.83 7.65
CA GLU A 242 -51.77 20.14 6.29
C GLU A 242 -50.68 19.26 5.63
N GLU A 243 -51.08 18.56 4.57
CA GLU A 243 -50.20 17.82 3.65
C GLU A 243 -49.17 18.75 2.97
N PRO A 244 -47.86 18.42 2.97
CA PRO A 244 -46.89 19.15 2.19
C PRO A 244 -46.99 18.79 0.70
N ALA A 245 -47.03 19.81 -0.17
CA ALA A 245 -47.00 19.67 -1.62
C ALA A 245 -45.73 18.97 -2.13
N PRO A 246 -45.79 18.25 -3.27
CA PRO A 246 -44.65 17.47 -3.76
C PRO A 246 -43.50 18.35 -4.26
N GLU A 247 -42.27 17.96 -3.88
CA GLU A 247 -41.01 18.57 -4.35
C GLU A 247 -40.81 18.38 -5.87
N PRO A 248 -40.22 19.37 -6.58
CA PRO A 248 -39.88 19.20 -7.99
C PRO A 248 -38.67 18.27 -8.16
N GLN A 249 -38.79 17.30 -9.07
CA GLN A 249 -37.72 16.35 -9.42
C GLN A 249 -36.49 17.06 -10.00
N PRO A 250 -35.26 16.61 -9.70
CA PRO A 250 -34.06 17.14 -10.34
C PRO A 250 -33.99 16.68 -11.80
N GLU A 251 -33.70 17.63 -12.70
CA GLU A 251 -33.49 17.39 -14.12
C GLU A 251 -32.33 16.41 -14.33
N ALA A 252 -32.53 15.46 -15.25
CA ALA A 252 -31.52 14.50 -15.67
C ALA A 252 -30.28 15.22 -16.21
N ALA A 253 -29.13 15.02 -15.56
CA ALA A 253 -27.84 15.44 -16.08
C ALA A 253 -27.59 14.74 -17.43
N ALA A 254 -27.37 15.53 -18.47
CA ALA A 254 -26.91 15.05 -19.76
C ALA A 254 -25.57 14.30 -19.56
N GLN A 255 -25.49 13.09 -20.10
CA GLN A 255 -24.24 12.35 -20.21
C GLN A 255 -23.32 13.14 -21.14
N ASP A 256 -22.17 13.58 -20.62
CA ASP A 256 -21.07 14.15 -21.40
C ASP A 256 -20.14 12.99 -21.78
N ASP A 257 -20.35 12.46 -22.96
CA ASP A 257 -19.48 11.53 -23.67
C ASP A 257 -18.22 12.27 -24.17
N GLY A 258 -17.42 12.73 -23.22
CA GLY A 258 -16.17 13.43 -23.43
C GLY A 258 -14.99 12.48 -23.67
N ASP A 259 -14.45 12.51 -24.88
CA ASP A 259 -13.16 11.97 -25.30
C ASP A 259 -12.01 12.71 -24.57
N TRP A 260 -11.41 12.11 -23.54
CA TRP A 260 -10.39 12.74 -22.69
C TRP A 260 -8.96 12.50 -23.22
N ASP A 261 -8.51 13.35 -24.14
CA ASP A 261 -7.15 13.36 -24.65
C ASP A 261 -6.14 13.89 -23.61
N MET A 262 -5.25 13.01 -23.13
CA MET A 262 -4.17 13.28 -22.17
C MET A 262 -3.17 14.36 -22.65
N ALA A 263 -3.17 14.69 -23.95
CA ALA A 263 -2.29 15.71 -24.49
C ALA A 263 -2.63 17.15 -24.04
N ASN A 264 -3.84 17.39 -23.51
CA ASN A 264 -4.34 18.75 -23.27
C ASN A 264 -4.54 19.12 -21.78
N MET A 265 -3.99 18.33 -20.85
CA MET A 265 -4.03 18.67 -19.42
C MET A 265 -3.06 19.83 -19.09
N PRO A 266 -3.48 20.82 -18.27
CA PRO A 266 -2.62 21.93 -17.87
C PRO A 266 -1.48 21.43 -16.97
N ARG A 267 -0.24 21.56 -17.45
CA ARG A 267 0.97 21.16 -16.72
C ARG A 267 1.27 22.16 -15.59
N PRO A 268 1.57 21.71 -14.36
CA PRO A 268 2.06 22.59 -13.31
C PRO A 268 3.44 23.16 -13.69
N ARG A 269 3.69 24.42 -13.32
CA ARG A 269 4.96 25.10 -13.61
C ARG A 269 6.03 24.65 -12.63
N PRO A 270 7.29 24.45 -13.08
CA PRO A 270 8.37 24.07 -12.19
C PRO A 270 8.66 25.18 -11.19
N VAL A 271 8.79 24.80 -9.92
CA VAL A 271 9.29 25.67 -8.85
C VAL A 271 10.81 25.77 -9.01
N ARG A 272 11.34 27.00 -8.98
CA ARG A 272 12.78 27.29 -9.07
C ARG A 272 13.42 27.35 -7.70
#